data_AF-A0A9E0URD8-F1
#
_entry.id   AF-A0A9E0URD8-F1
#
_cell.length_a   1.000
_cell.length_b   1.000
_cell.length_c   1.000
_cell.angle_alpha   90.00
_cell.angle_beta   90.00
_cell.angle_gamma   90.00
#
_symmetry.space_group_name_H-M   'P 1'
#
loop_
_entity.id
_entity.type
_entity.pdbx_description
1 polymer ?
#
loop_
_entity_poly.entity_id
_entity_poly.type
_entity_poly.pdbx_seq_one_letter_code
_entity_poly.pdbx_strand_id
1 'polypeptide(L)'
;MGLKTTVFRTFIVLFVMALVGFCTRPLAELAMRSAPVLGKGQSAAKSAVFSMLGGYRNIAASLIWVSAYVYWEREDIAKCIPKLNLAVDLEPGSVNFWNMGAMIIAFDSPHWIFSKRPTSDRVEKNIRLRQGKLGLEFINRGIALNPKSLRLRLTKSIILEKVFDDKQAVLECYEDMM
;
A
#
# COMPACT_ATOMS: atom_id res chain seq x y z
N MET A 1 -29.05 -12.12 31.69
CA MET A 1 -29.52 -10.73 31.45
C MET A 1 -28.50 -9.83 30.72
N GLY A 2 -27.20 -10.15 30.67
CA GLY A 2 -26.17 -9.26 30.08
C GLY A 2 -25.99 -9.24 28.56
N LEU A 3 -26.40 -10.30 27.83
CA LEU A 3 -26.13 -10.39 26.38
C LEU A 3 -26.91 -9.34 25.56
N LYS A 4 -28.16 -9.08 25.92
CA LYS A 4 -29.00 -8.05 25.25
C LYS A 4 -28.45 -6.64 25.47
N THR A 5 -27.91 -6.37 26.67
CA THR A 5 -27.31 -5.07 27.03
C THR A 5 -25.99 -4.83 26.31
N THR A 6 -25.17 -5.89 26.12
CA THR A 6 -23.93 -5.80 25.35
C THR A 6 -24.21 -5.58 23.87
N VAL A 7 -25.13 -6.35 23.27
CA VAL A 7 -25.51 -6.17 21.85
C VAL A 7 -26.08 -4.78 21.59
N PHE A 8 -26.93 -4.28 22.50
CA PHE A 8 -27.48 -2.92 22.41
C PHE A 8 -26.40 -1.84 22.51
N ARG A 9 -25.43 -2.00 23.43
CA ARG A 9 -24.27 -1.10 23.53
C ARG A 9 -23.40 -1.12 22.27
N THR A 10 -23.15 -2.28 21.69
CA THR A 10 -22.40 -2.41 20.43
C THR A 10 -23.12 -1.70 19.30
N PHE A 11 -24.45 -1.85 19.20
CA PHE A 11 -25.26 -1.14 18.22
C PHE A 11 -25.20 0.38 18.40
N ILE A 12 -25.26 0.88 19.63
CA ILE A 12 -25.12 2.31 19.92
C ILE A 12 -23.74 2.81 19.49
N VAL A 13 -22.67 2.08 19.80
CA VAL A 13 -21.31 2.48 19.43
C VAL A 13 -21.14 2.52 17.90
N LEU A 14 -21.66 1.52 17.18
CA LEU A 14 -21.64 1.49 15.71
C LEU A 14 -22.48 2.63 15.11
N PHE A 15 -23.63 2.95 15.71
CA PHE A 15 -24.50 4.04 15.28
C PHE A 15 -23.88 5.41 15.52
N VAL A 16 -23.25 5.63 16.68
CA VAL A 16 -22.52 6.86 17.00
C VAL A 16 -21.32 7.03 16.07
N MET A 17 -20.58 5.96 15.78
CA MET A 17 -19.52 5.96 14.77
C MET A 17 -20.05 6.36 13.39
N ALA A 18 -21.15 5.75 12.92
CA ALA A 18 -21.78 6.11 11.66
C ALA A 18 -22.21 7.60 11.62
N LEU A 19 -22.79 8.11 12.71
CA LEU A 19 -23.18 9.52 12.85
C LEU A 19 -21.99 10.47 12.82
N VAL A 20 -20.92 10.17 13.56
CA VAL A 20 -19.70 10.98 13.58
C VAL A 20 -19.04 11.00 12.19
N GLY A 21 -18.99 9.85 11.51
CA GLY A 21 -18.52 9.77 10.13
C GLY A 21 -19.38 10.58 9.16
N PHE A 22 -20.71 10.60 9.35
CA PHE A 22 -21.63 11.39 8.55
C PHE A 22 -21.48 12.91 8.80
N CYS A 23 -21.36 13.32 10.06
CA CYS A 23 -21.22 14.73 10.44
C CYS A 23 -19.87 15.34 10.04
N THR A 24 -18.81 14.54 9.92
CA THR A 24 -17.48 15.03 9.51
C THR A 24 -17.30 15.12 7.98
N ARG A 25 -18.21 14.55 7.17
CA ARG A 25 -18.19 14.64 5.70
C ARG A 25 -18.09 16.06 5.15
N PRO A 26 -18.94 17.03 5.55
CA PRO A 26 -18.84 18.40 5.02
C PRO A 26 -17.49 19.07 5.36
N LEU A 27 -16.91 18.74 6.52
CA LEU A 27 -15.59 19.25 6.91
C LEU A 27 -14.47 18.61 6.09
N ALA A 28 -14.57 17.31 5.79
CA ALA A 28 -13.65 16.61 4.91
C ALA A 28 -13.74 17.12 3.46
N GLU A 29 -14.94 17.44 2.97
CA GLU A 29 -15.15 18.07 1.66
C GLU A 29 -14.53 19.47 1.57
N LEU A 30 -14.63 20.27 2.64
CA LEU A 30 -13.94 21.57 2.72
C LEU A 30 -12.41 21.41 2.70
N ALA A 31 -11.87 20.46 3.47
CA ALA A 31 -10.43 20.18 3.47
C ALA A 31 -9.94 19.69 2.09
N MET A 32 -10.76 18.94 1.35
CA MET A 32 -10.45 18.51 -0.02
C MET A 32 -10.51 19.64 -1.05
N ARG A 33 -11.39 20.64 -0.88
CA ARG A 33 -11.39 21.83 -1.75
C ARG A 33 -10.12 22.66 -1.61
N SER A 34 -9.46 22.58 -0.45
CA SER A 34 -8.19 23.24 -0.15
C SER A 34 -6.96 22.41 -0.55
N ALA A 35 -7.14 21.13 -0.88
CA ALA A 35 -6.03 20.25 -1.28
C ALA A 35 -5.69 20.46 -2.77
N PRO A 36 -4.41 20.59 -3.14
CA PRO A 36 -4.01 20.78 -4.53
C PRO A 36 -4.44 19.56 -5.37
N VAL A 37 -5.16 19.83 -6.46
CA VAL A 37 -5.71 18.82 -7.36
C VAL A 37 -4.58 18.06 -8.07
N LEU A 38 -4.23 16.87 -7.59
CA LEU A 38 -3.41 15.93 -8.33
C LEU A 38 -4.25 15.20 -9.39
N GLY A 39 -4.07 15.59 -10.67
CA GLY A 39 -4.22 14.72 -11.85
C GLY A 39 -5.63 14.53 -12.43
N LYS A 40 -5.86 15.08 -13.63
CA LYS A 40 -7.01 14.76 -14.50
C LYS A 40 -6.90 13.32 -15.03
N GLY A 41 -7.91 12.50 -14.76
CA GLY A 41 -8.14 11.19 -15.42
C GLY A 41 -8.14 10.00 -14.46
N GLN A 42 -9.27 9.27 -14.41
CA GLN A 42 -9.57 8.08 -13.57
C GLN A 42 -9.48 8.23 -12.04
N SER A 43 -8.61 9.09 -11.51
CA SER A 43 -8.51 9.37 -10.07
C SER A 43 -9.75 10.01 -9.45
N ALA A 44 -10.55 10.76 -10.23
CA ALA A 44 -11.73 11.44 -9.71
C ALA A 44 -12.85 10.46 -9.28
N ALA A 45 -13.08 9.39 -10.05
CA ALA A 45 -14.09 8.38 -9.71
C ALA A 45 -13.66 7.50 -8.53
N LYS A 46 -12.37 7.12 -8.47
CA LYS A 46 -11.78 6.47 -7.29
C LYS A 46 -11.91 7.38 -6.06
N SER A 47 -11.55 8.65 -6.19
CA SER A 47 -11.64 9.64 -5.11
C SER A 47 -13.07 9.79 -4.57
N ALA A 48 -14.09 9.82 -5.43
CA ALA A 48 -15.49 9.94 -5.01
C ALA A 48 -16.00 8.72 -4.20
N VAL A 49 -15.69 7.49 -4.61
CA VAL A 49 -16.05 6.27 -3.84
C VAL A 49 -15.30 6.23 -2.51
N PHE A 50 -14.04 6.67 -2.47
CA PHE A 50 -13.25 6.71 -1.24
C PHE A 50 -13.65 7.86 -0.30
N SER A 51 -14.19 8.96 -0.80
CA SER A 51 -14.81 10.03 0.02
C SER A 51 -16.09 9.56 0.73
N MET A 52 -16.83 8.62 0.15
CA MET A 52 -18.02 8.04 0.79
C MET A 52 -17.68 7.23 2.05
N LEU A 53 -16.45 6.70 2.18
CA LEU A 53 -15.98 6.01 3.38
C LEU A 53 -15.62 6.94 4.55
N GLY A 54 -15.52 8.26 4.34
CA GLY A 54 -15.16 9.22 5.40
C GLY A 54 -13.85 8.85 6.13
N GLY A 55 -13.75 9.21 7.41
CA GLY A 55 -12.60 8.88 8.28
C GLY A 55 -12.35 7.37 8.51
N TYR A 56 -13.19 6.49 7.98
CA TYR A 56 -13.02 5.03 8.06
C TYR A 56 -12.12 4.45 6.97
N ARG A 57 -11.70 5.27 6.00
CA ARG A 57 -10.79 4.85 4.91
C ARG A 57 -9.55 4.15 5.45
N ASN A 58 -8.96 4.65 6.53
CA ASN A 58 -7.75 4.11 7.15
C ASN A 58 -8.00 2.73 7.80
N ILE A 59 -9.19 2.52 8.36
CA ILE A 59 -9.60 1.21 8.92
C ILE A 59 -9.82 0.21 7.79
N ALA A 60 -10.51 0.62 6.71
CA ALA A 60 -10.69 -0.22 5.53
C ALA A 60 -9.34 -0.60 4.90
N ALA A 61 -8.42 0.37 4.77
CA ALA A 61 -7.07 0.14 4.30
C ALA A 61 -6.33 -0.88 5.16
N SER A 62 -6.44 -0.77 6.48
CA SER A 62 -5.83 -1.71 7.43
C SER A 62 -6.41 -3.12 7.33
N LEU A 63 -7.72 -3.27 7.18
CA LEU A 63 -8.35 -4.59 6.97
C LEU A 63 -7.94 -5.20 5.63
N ILE A 64 -7.83 -4.39 4.58
CA ILE A 64 -7.34 -4.84 3.26
C ILE A 64 -5.86 -5.23 3.33
N TRP A 65 -5.05 -4.50 4.11
CA TRP A 65 -3.66 -4.85 4.37
C TRP A 65 -3.55 -6.20 5.10
N VAL A 66 -4.32 -6.42 6.17
CA VAL A 66 -4.37 -7.72 6.87
C VAL A 66 -4.80 -8.82 5.90
N SER A 67 -5.79 -8.56 5.05
CA SER A 67 -6.20 -9.52 4.01
C SER A 67 -5.06 -9.80 3.02
N ALA A 68 -4.28 -8.78 2.61
CA ALA A 68 -3.11 -8.97 1.75
C ALA A 68 -2.06 -9.86 2.43
N TYR A 69 -1.84 -9.66 3.74
CA TYR A 69 -0.92 -10.46 4.54
C TYR A 69 -1.33 -11.94 4.62
N VAL A 70 -2.63 -12.24 4.78
CA VAL A 70 -3.13 -13.62 4.72
C VAL A 70 -2.83 -14.30 3.37
N TYR A 71 -2.87 -13.54 2.26
CA TYR A 71 -2.49 -14.09 0.94
C TYR A 71 -0.97 -14.16 0.75
N TRP A 72 -0.22 -13.28 1.39
CA TRP A 72 1.24 -13.35 1.46
C TRP A 72 1.69 -14.65 2.16
N GLU A 73 1.11 -14.99 3.31
CA GLU A 73 1.40 -16.25 4.03
C GLU A 73 1.09 -17.51 3.19
N ARG A 74 0.13 -17.40 2.27
CA ARG A 74 -0.26 -18.48 1.35
C ARG A 74 0.52 -18.48 0.04
N GLU A 75 1.49 -17.58 -0.12
CA GLU A 75 2.25 -17.38 -1.35
C GLU A 75 1.35 -17.14 -2.58
N ASP A 76 0.16 -16.57 -2.39
CA ASP A 76 -0.84 -16.32 -3.43
C ASP A 76 -0.65 -14.91 -3.99
N ILE A 77 0.36 -14.77 -4.85
CA ILE A 77 0.71 -13.51 -5.54
C ILE A 77 -0.49 -12.87 -6.20
N ALA A 78 -1.30 -13.69 -6.88
CA ALA A 78 -2.43 -13.24 -7.69
C ALA A 78 -3.49 -12.52 -6.84
N LYS A 79 -3.61 -12.86 -5.55
CA LYS A 79 -4.51 -12.17 -4.62
C LYS A 79 -3.80 -11.16 -3.71
N CYS A 80 -2.53 -11.40 -3.39
CA CYS A 80 -1.74 -10.54 -2.52
C CYS A 80 -1.48 -9.17 -3.16
N ILE A 81 -0.86 -9.12 -4.34
CA ILE A 81 -0.42 -7.85 -4.98
C ILE A 81 -1.59 -6.89 -5.27
N PRO A 82 -2.75 -7.34 -5.78
CA PRO A 82 -3.90 -6.44 -5.95
C PRO A 82 -4.39 -5.83 -4.64
N LYS A 83 -4.31 -6.57 -3.52
CA LYS A 83 -4.72 -6.06 -2.20
C LYS A 83 -3.70 -5.09 -1.62
N LEU A 84 -2.41 -5.32 -1.84
CA LEU A 84 -1.37 -4.34 -1.51
C LEU A 84 -1.64 -3.01 -2.24
N ASN A 85 -1.93 -3.07 -3.55
CA ASN A 85 -2.30 -1.89 -4.35
C ASN A 85 -3.56 -1.21 -3.82
N LEU A 86 -4.60 -1.97 -3.48
CA LEU A 86 -5.82 -1.40 -2.95
C LEU A 86 -5.60 -0.74 -1.56
N ALA A 87 -4.77 -1.34 -0.70
CA ALA A 87 -4.45 -0.76 0.61
C ALA A 87 -3.74 0.59 0.48
N VAL A 88 -2.78 0.72 -0.45
CA VAL A 88 -2.09 2.01 -0.67
C VAL A 88 -2.93 3.03 -1.44
N ASP A 89 -3.83 2.58 -2.32
CA ASP A 89 -4.83 3.45 -2.95
C ASP A 89 -5.80 4.01 -1.89
N LEU A 90 -6.09 3.23 -0.85
CA LEU A 90 -6.90 3.65 0.29
C LEU A 90 -6.14 4.44 1.34
N GLU A 91 -4.85 4.22 1.56
CA GLU A 91 -4.08 5.02 2.52
C GLU A 91 -2.72 5.41 1.93
N PRO A 92 -2.70 6.40 1.03
CA PRO A 92 -1.49 6.79 0.30
C PRO A 92 -0.42 7.39 1.21
N GLY A 93 -0.80 7.91 2.39
CA GLY A 93 0.14 8.41 3.41
C GLY A 93 0.81 7.33 4.24
N SER A 94 0.38 6.06 4.13
CA SER A 94 0.97 4.96 4.91
C SER A 94 2.32 4.54 4.32
N VAL A 95 3.39 5.12 4.85
CA VAL A 95 4.77 4.71 4.56
C VAL A 95 4.97 3.19 4.78
N ASN A 96 4.31 2.60 5.78
CA ASN A 96 4.42 1.16 6.07
C ASN A 96 3.91 0.31 4.89
N PHE A 97 2.75 0.65 4.33
CA PHE A 97 2.15 -0.13 3.24
C PHE A 97 3.01 -0.08 1.97
N TRP A 98 3.56 1.10 1.65
CA TRP A 98 4.49 1.26 0.54
C TRP A 98 5.78 0.47 0.74
N ASN A 99 6.43 0.62 1.90
CA ASN A 99 7.70 -0.05 2.22
C ASN A 99 7.55 -1.57 2.15
N MET A 100 6.61 -2.14 2.91
CA MET A 100 6.45 -3.59 2.96
C MET A 100 5.92 -4.14 1.63
N GLY A 101 4.99 -3.44 0.98
CA GLY A 101 4.47 -3.88 -0.32
C GLY A 101 5.56 -3.97 -1.38
N ALA A 102 6.46 -2.99 -1.44
CA ALA A 102 7.60 -3.02 -2.35
C ALA A 102 8.54 -4.19 -2.08
N MET A 103 8.84 -4.48 -0.80
CA MET A 103 9.70 -5.61 -0.42
C MET A 103 9.07 -6.96 -0.78
N ILE A 104 7.77 -7.14 -0.50
CA ILE A 104 7.02 -8.34 -0.87
C ILE A 104 7.08 -8.57 -2.38
N ILE A 105 6.84 -7.51 -3.17
CA ILE A 105 6.87 -7.60 -4.63
C ILE A 105 8.29 -7.93 -5.10
N ALA A 106 9.31 -7.21 -4.64
CA ALA A 106 10.67 -7.33 -5.15
C ALA A 106 11.40 -8.61 -4.71
N PHE A 107 11.14 -9.11 -3.50
CA PHE A 107 11.95 -10.18 -2.87
C PHE A 107 11.18 -11.47 -2.61
N ASP A 108 9.96 -11.39 -2.09
CA ASP A 108 9.22 -12.59 -1.69
C ASP A 108 8.53 -13.22 -2.90
N SER A 109 7.89 -12.40 -3.74
CA SER A 109 7.20 -12.88 -4.93
C SER A 109 8.07 -13.70 -5.91
N PRO A 110 9.34 -13.35 -6.22
CA PRO A 110 10.17 -14.20 -7.04
C PRO A 110 10.47 -15.54 -6.34
N HIS A 111 10.71 -15.55 -5.02
CA HIS A 111 10.96 -16.78 -4.26
C HIS A 111 9.80 -17.77 -4.37
N TRP A 112 8.56 -17.29 -4.24
CA TRP A 112 7.35 -18.12 -4.39
C TRP A 112 7.11 -18.62 -5.82
N ILE A 113 7.65 -17.93 -6.83
CA ILE A 113 7.57 -18.41 -8.22
C ILE A 113 8.54 -19.57 -8.42
N PHE A 114 9.71 -19.52 -7.79
CA PHE A 114 10.71 -20.60 -7.84
C PHE A 114 10.24 -21.82 -7.05
N SER A 115 9.61 -21.63 -5.89
CA SER A 115 9.14 -22.73 -5.04
C SER A 115 8.12 -23.64 -5.73
N LYS A 116 7.34 -23.10 -6.69
CA LYS A 116 6.24 -23.82 -7.36
C LYS A 116 6.66 -24.68 -8.54
N ARG A 117 7.87 -24.49 -9.09
CA ARG A 117 8.34 -25.27 -10.24
C ARG A 117 9.87 -25.21 -10.38
N PRO A 118 10.51 -26.29 -10.89
CA PRO A 118 11.92 -26.23 -11.24
C PRO A 118 12.20 -25.09 -12.23
N THR A 119 13.22 -24.29 -11.94
CA THR A 119 13.67 -23.17 -12.76
C THR A 119 15.17 -23.27 -13.02
N SER A 120 15.63 -22.76 -14.17
CA SER A 120 17.06 -22.56 -14.42
C SER A 120 17.50 -21.19 -13.91
N ASP A 121 18.79 -21.04 -13.60
CA ASP A 121 19.38 -19.78 -13.11
C ASP A 121 19.02 -18.57 -14.00
N ARG A 122 19.01 -18.77 -15.32
CA ARG A 122 18.62 -17.73 -16.28
C ARG A 122 17.17 -17.30 -16.10
N VAL A 123 16.26 -18.26 -15.91
CA VAL A 123 14.84 -17.99 -15.69
C VAL A 123 14.64 -17.28 -14.36
N GLU A 124 15.33 -17.73 -13.31
CA GLU A 124 15.27 -17.08 -12.00
C GLU A 124 15.75 -15.64 -12.04
N LYS A 125 16.90 -15.38 -12.67
CA LYS A 125 17.43 -14.03 -12.85
C LYS A 125 16.42 -13.12 -13.55
N ASN A 126 15.79 -13.60 -14.63
CA ASN A 126 14.78 -12.83 -15.35
C ASN A 126 13.55 -12.53 -14.49
N ILE A 127 13.11 -13.48 -13.67
CA ILE A 127 11.98 -13.29 -12.75
C ILE A 127 12.35 -12.29 -11.66
N ARG A 128 13.53 -12.40 -11.03
CA ARG A 128 14.02 -11.43 -10.04
C ARG A 128 14.03 -10.02 -10.62
N LEU A 129 14.61 -9.85 -11.82
CA LEU A 129 14.63 -8.54 -12.50
C LEU A 129 13.22 -8.02 -12.77
N ARG A 130 12.30 -8.87 -13.23
CA ARG A 130 10.92 -8.47 -13.49
C ARG A 130 10.21 -8.03 -12.21
N GLN A 131 10.33 -8.79 -11.14
CA GLN A 131 9.69 -8.49 -9.86
C GLN A 131 10.33 -7.27 -9.17
N GLY A 132 11.65 -7.11 -9.27
CA GLY A 132 12.34 -5.90 -8.83
C GLY A 132 11.85 -4.65 -9.55
N LYS A 133 11.61 -4.71 -10.87
CA LYS A 133 11.04 -3.58 -11.63
C LYS A 133 9.64 -3.21 -11.13
N LEU A 134 8.80 -4.21 -10.86
CA LEU A 134 7.46 -3.98 -10.29
C LEU A 134 7.55 -3.40 -8.86
N GLY A 135 8.49 -3.86 -8.05
CA GLY A 135 8.76 -3.29 -6.73
C GLY A 135 9.23 -1.83 -6.79
N LEU A 136 10.10 -1.49 -7.76
CA LEU A 136 10.53 -0.12 -8.02
C LEU A 136 9.38 0.79 -8.47
N GLU A 137 8.53 0.31 -9.37
CA GLU A 137 7.33 1.06 -9.79
C GLU A 137 6.41 1.35 -8.59
N PHE A 138 6.19 0.33 -7.74
CA PHE A 138 5.37 0.45 -6.55
C PHE A 138 5.96 1.44 -5.53
N ILE A 139 7.26 1.35 -5.21
CA ILE A 139 7.89 2.25 -4.24
C ILE A 139 8.02 3.68 -4.77
N ASN A 140 8.26 3.88 -6.08
CA ASN A 140 8.35 5.21 -6.67
C ASN A 140 7.01 5.96 -6.58
N ARG A 141 5.87 5.27 -6.75
CA ARG A 141 4.55 5.84 -6.44
C ARG A 141 4.44 6.28 -4.99
N GLY A 142 4.92 5.44 -4.07
CA GLY A 142 4.95 5.76 -2.63
C GLY A 142 5.81 6.99 -2.32
N ILE A 143 7.00 7.10 -2.92
CA ILE A 143 7.91 8.25 -2.75
C ILE A 143 7.27 9.53 -3.31
N ALA A 144 6.63 9.47 -4.48
CA ALA A 144 5.96 10.64 -5.05
C ALA A 144 4.88 11.22 -4.12
N LEU A 145 4.20 10.36 -3.36
CA LEU A 145 3.16 10.74 -2.39
C LEU A 145 3.73 11.06 -1.00
N ASN A 146 4.93 10.56 -0.68
CA ASN A 146 5.59 10.70 0.63
C ASN A 146 7.05 11.14 0.45
N PRO A 147 7.34 12.30 -0.18
CA PRO A 147 8.68 12.63 -0.70
C PRO A 147 9.75 12.80 0.38
N LYS A 148 9.35 13.12 1.61
CA LYS A 148 10.24 13.28 2.77
C LYS A 148 10.54 11.96 3.50
N SER A 149 9.97 10.84 3.06
CA SER A 149 10.15 9.57 3.74
C SER A 149 11.52 8.97 3.44
N LEU A 150 12.45 9.11 4.39
CA LEU A 150 13.75 8.43 4.35
C LEU A 150 13.58 6.92 4.18
N ARG A 151 12.61 6.32 4.86
CA ARG A 151 12.37 4.88 4.80
C ARG A 151 12.08 4.40 3.38
N LEU A 152 11.22 5.08 2.62
CA LEU A 152 10.90 4.64 1.25
C LEU A 152 12.11 4.76 0.31
N ARG A 153 12.95 5.79 0.51
CA ARG A 153 14.19 5.96 -0.26
C ARG A 153 15.21 4.86 0.06
N LEU A 154 15.34 4.48 1.33
CA LEU A 154 16.15 3.32 1.73
C LEU A 154 15.59 2.01 1.16
N THR A 155 14.26 1.81 1.13
CA THR A 155 13.68 0.63 0.48
C THR A 155 14.05 0.60 -1.01
N LYS A 156 13.95 1.74 -1.69
CA LYS A 156 14.32 1.86 -3.11
C LYS A 156 15.79 1.52 -3.32
N SER A 157 16.70 2.04 -2.49
CA SER A 157 18.13 1.75 -2.59
C SER A 157 18.42 0.26 -2.37
N ILE A 158 17.77 -0.37 -1.39
CA ILE A 158 17.89 -1.82 -1.16
C ILE A 158 17.44 -2.63 -2.38
N ILE A 159 16.35 -2.25 -3.05
CA ILE A 159 15.90 -2.94 -4.27
C ILE A 159 16.91 -2.75 -5.41
N LEU A 160 17.41 -1.53 -5.61
CA LEU A 160 18.44 -1.22 -6.63
C LEU A 160 19.71 -2.04 -6.41
N GLU A 161 20.21 -2.08 -5.17
CA GLU A 161 21.41 -2.82 -4.81
C GLU A 161 21.20 -4.33 -4.99
N LYS A 162 20.16 -4.90 -4.38
CA LYS A 162 20.01 -6.36 -4.28
C LYS A 162 19.51 -7.01 -5.56
N VAL A 163 18.73 -6.31 -6.39
CA VAL A 163 18.16 -6.89 -7.62
C VAL A 163 18.95 -6.50 -8.86
N PHE A 164 19.50 -5.28 -8.89
CA PHE A 164 20.12 -4.72 -10.10
C PHE A 164 21.63 -4.53 -9.97
N ASP A 165 22.21 -4.61 -8.76
CA ASP A 165 23.62 -4.29 -8.48
C ASP A 165 24.01 -2.88 -8.99
N ASP A 166 23.03 -1.96 -8.99
CA ASP A 166 23.21 -0.60 -9.50
C ASP A 166 23.76 0.32 -8.42
N LYS A 167 25.09 0.26 -8.25
CA LYS A 167 25.80 1.03 -7.23
C LYS A 167 25.68 2.54 -7.43
N GLN A 168 25.54 3.00 -8.68
CA GLN A 168 25.40 4.42 -8.98
C GLN A 168 24.03 4.94 -8.55
N ALA A 169 22.96 4.25 -8.93
CA ALA A 169 21.60 4.63 -8.51
C ALA A 169 21.40 4.54 -6.98
N VAL A 170 22.14 3.66 -6.31
CA VAL A 170 22.20 3.59 -4.84
C VAL A 170 22.86 4.84 -4.25
N LEU A 171 23.98 5.28 -4.80
CA LEU A 171 24.67 6.52 -4.36
C LEU A 171 23.79 7.75 -4.57
N GLU A 172 23.15 7.88 -5.74
CA GLU A 172 22.20 8.96 -6.02
C GLU A 172 21.06 8.99 -4.97
N CYS A 173 20.54 7.82 -4.58
CA CYS A 173 19.55 7.76 -3.51
C CYS A 173 20.10 8.27 -2.17
N TYR A 174 21.36 8.01 -1.82
CA TYR A 174 22.01 8.52 -0.60
C TYR A 174 22.29 10.01 -0.65
N GLU A 175 22.73 10.54 -1.79
CA GLU A 175 22.94 11.97 -1.99
C GLU A 175 21.64 12.74 -1.86
N ASP A 176 20.55 12.25 -2.44
CA ASP A 176 19.22 12.84 -2.28
C ASP A 176 18.74 12.88 -0.81
N MET A 177 19.27 11.98 0.05
CA MET A 177 18.87 11.84 1.46
C MET A 177 19.63 12.76 2.42
N MET A 178 20.75 13.37 2.00
CA MET A 178 21.56 14.31 2.80
C MET A 178 21.09 15.76 2.62
#